data_AF-A0A7S0QPW7-F1
#
_entry.id   AF-A0A7S0QPW7-F1
#
_cell.length_a   1.000
_cell.length_b   1.000
_cell.length_c   1.000
_cell.angle_alpha   90.00
_cell.angle_beta   90.00
_cell.angle_gamma   90.00
#
_symmetry.space_group_name_H-M   'P 1'
#
loop_
_entity.id
_entity.type
_entity.pdbx_description
1 polymer ?
#
loop_
_entity_poly.entity_id
_entity_poly.type
_entity_poly.pdbx_seq_one_letter_code
_entity_poly.pdbx_strand_id
1 'polypeptide(L)'
;AGSGAEEGGARAMTDPRRRLRESLARWQAGDMTTFDYLMQLNLAAGRSFNDLTQYPVFPWVIADYESNTLDLKDPGVYRDLSKPVGALNATRLAAYKARYEDMPSPRFLYGTHYSTPAYVLFYLVRQAPDLMLHLQCGKFDGADRAFFGVASAWASVCSNAADVKELVPEFYGADSSFLVNRLGLDLGTRSGGEVVGDVLLPPWADGPDDFLDKLRQALEGEHVSGQIHAWIDLVFGCKQRGEAALEADNVFYPLTYEGAVDWEAVTDPMEAQALEEQVQEFGQCPRQLFDAPHPPRRP
;
A
#
# COMPACT_ATOMS: atom_id res chain seq x y z
N ALA A 1 11.05 31.86 -40.66
CA ALA A 1 10.54 30.49 -40.50
C ALA A 1 11.57 29.71 -39.70
N GLY A 2 11.27 29.35 -38.46
CA GLY A 2 12.21 28.66 -37.57
C GLY A 2 12.17 29.22 -36.15
N SER A 3 11.19 28.80 -35.37
CA SER A 3 11.20 28.90 -33.89
C SER A 3 10.11 28.07 -33.20
N GLY A 4 9.12 27.54 -33.94
CA GLY A 4 8.01 26.78 -33.34
C GLY A 4 8.23 25.27 -33.12
N ALA A 5 9.39 24.71 -33.47
CA ALA A 5 9.61 23.25 -33.44
C ALA A 5 10.26 22.73 -32.14
N GLU A 6 11.01 23.55 -31.40
CA GLU A 6 11.72 23.10 -30.19
C GLU A 6 10.86 23.17 -28.92
N GLU A 7 9.93 24.12 -28.81
CA GLU A 7 8.99 24.20 -27.66
C GLU A 7 7.96 23.06 -27.64
N GLY A 8 7.61 22.51 -28.80
CA GLY A 8 6.69 21.36 -28.91
C GLY A 8 7.32 20.04 -28.43
N GLY A 9 8.64 19.88 -28.58
CA GLY A 9 9.38 18.67 -28.19
C GLY A 9 9.53 18.51 -26.68
N ALA A 10 9.78 19.62 -25.96
CA ALA A 10 9.90 19.62 -24.50
C ALA A 10 8.53 19.38 -23.82
N ARG A 11 7.45 19.95 -24.37
CA ARG A 11 6.08 19.78 -23.86
C ARG A 11 5.50 18.39 -24.17
N ALA A 12 5.97 17.73 -25.23
CA ALA A 12 5.61 16.35 -25.57
C ALA A 12 6.32 15.29 -24.69
N MET A 13 7.42 15.62 -24.02
CA MET A 13 8.08 14.77 -23.01
C MET A 13 7.38 14.79 -21.64
N THR A 14 6.42 15.68 -21.43
CA THR A 14 5.79 15.93 -20.11
C THR A 14 4.33 15.52 -20.02
N ASP A 15 3.75 14.84 -21.03
CA ASP A 15 2.40 14.28 -20.90
C ASP A 15 2.42 13.04 -19.97
N PRO A 16 1.79 13.09 -18.78
CA PRO A 16 1.76 11.97 -17.85
C PRO A 16 1.12 10.71 -18.45
N ARG A 17 0.13 10.87 -19.34
CA ARG A 17 -0.55 9.74 -20.00
C ARG A 17 0.36 9.05 -21.01
N ARG A 18 1.20 9.82 -21.72
CA ARG A 18 2.20 9.27 -22.63
C ARG A 18 3.25 8.47 -21.87
N ARG A 19 3.78 9.03 -20.77
CA ARG A 19 4.77 8.34 -19.91
C ARG A 19 4.23 7.02 -19.37
N LEU A 20 2.98 7.00 -18.90
CA LEU A 20 2.35 5.76 -18.42
C LEU A 20 2.25 4.68 -19.51
N ARG A 21 1.89 5.06 -20.75
CA ARG A 21 1.84 4.12 -21.88
C ARG A 21 3.23 3.57 -22.23
N GLU A 22 4.26 4.42 -22.20
CA GLU A 22 5.64 4.01 -22.43
C GLU A 22 6.14 3.07 -21.34
N SER A 23 5.86 3.38 -20.06
CA SER A 23 6.18 2.50 -18.93
C SER A 23 5.48 1.16 -19.02
N LEU A 24 4.19 1.14 -19.37
CA LEU A 24 3.43 -0.09 -19.58
C LEU A 24 4.04 -0.95 -20.69
N ALA A 25 4.36 -0.36 -21.84
CA ALA A 25 4.96 -1.07 -22.96
C ALA A 25 6.32 -1.68 -22.58
N ARG A 26 7.17 -0.93 -21.86
CA ARG A 26 8.47 -1.42 -21.37
C ARG A 26 8.31 -2.53 -20.34
N TRP A 27 7.40 -2.40 -19.38
CA TRP A 27 7.14 -3.43 -18.38
C TRP A 27 6.64 -4.72 -19.04
N GLN A 28 5.70 -4.64 -19.97
CA GLN A 28 5.21 -5.79 -20.74
C GLN A 28 6.28 -6.45 -21.61
N ALA A 29 7.27 -5.69 -22.09
CA ALA A 29 8.37 -6.20 -22.90
C ALA A 29 9.51 -6.81 -22.05
N GLY A 30 9.50 -6.64 -20.73
CA GLY A 30 10.59 -7.07 -19.85
C GLY A 30 11.67 -6.00 -19.61
N ASP A 31 11.60 -4.85 -20.29
CA ASP A 31 12.58 -3.75 -20.23
C ASP A 31 12.45 -2.85 -18.98
N MET A 32 11.49 -3.16 -18.11
CA MET A 32 11.23 -2.48 -16.85
C MET A 32 10.79 -3.51 -15.81
N THR A 33 11.33 -3.39 -14.59
CA THR A 33 10.98 -4.26 -13.47
C THR A 33 9.55 -3.99 -12.99
N THR A 34 8.91 -4.96 -12.36
CA THR A 34 7.59 -4.78 -11.76
C THR A 34 7.64 -3.70 -10.68
N PHE A 35 8.69 -3.67 -9.86
CA PHE A 35 8.92 -2.60 -8.89
C PHE A 35 8.94 -1.21 -9.53
N ASP A 36 9.74 -1.01 -10.58
CA ASP A 36 9.84 0.30 -11.24
C ASP A 36 8.51 0.70 -11.86
N TYR A 37 7.78 -0.26 -12.43
CA TYR A 37 6.46 0.00 -12.98
C TYR A 37 5.47 0.44 -11.90
N LEU A 38 5.42 -0.26 -10.76
CA LEU A 38 4.60 0.14 -9.61
C LEU A 38 4.99 1.52 -9.07
N MET A 39 6.28 1.87 -9.07
CA MET A 39 6.72 3.23 -8.71
C MET A 39 6.20 4.28 -9.71
N GLN A 40 6.23 4.01 -11.01
CA GLN A 40 5.67 4.92 -12.02
C GLN A 40 4.16 5.10 -11.85
N LEU A 41 3.42 4.04 -11.54
CA LEU A 41 1.99 4.12 -11.24
C LEU A 41 1.71 4.98 -10.00
N ASN A 42 2.43 4.73 -8.91
CA ASN A 42 2.33 5.52 -7.68
C ASN A 42 2.55 7.01 -7.95
N LEU A 43 3.65 7.37 -8.61
CA LEU A 43 3.97 8.76 -8.95
C LEU A 43 2.88 9.39 -9.84
N ALA A 44 2.41 8.68 -10.86
CA ALA A 44 1.35 9.17 -11.73
C ALA A 44 -0.01 9.30 -11.03
N ALA A 45 -0.24 8.55 -9.97
CA ALA A 45 -1.43 8.62 -9.12
C ALA A 45 -1.32 9.69 -8.01
N GLY A 46 -0.28 10.52 -8.02
CA GLY A 46 -0.07 11.62 -7.08
C GLY A 46 0.72 11.25 -5.83
N ARG A 47 1.24 10.02 -5.73
CA ARG A 47 1.98 9.56 -4.55
C ARG A 47 3.40 10.06 -4.53
N SER A 48 3.95 10.31 -3.33
CA SER A 48 5.35 10.72 -3.17
C SER A 48 5.92 10.36 -1.80
N PHE A 49 7.25 10.25 -1.73
CA PHE A 49 7.96 10.06 -0.45
C PHE A 49 7.96 11.31 0.44
N ASN A 50 7.57 12.47 -0.09
CA ASN A 50 7.58 13.74 0.64
C ASN A 50 6.26 13.99 1.40
N ASP A 51 5.24 13.17 1.19
CA ASP A 51 3.93 13.29 1.81
C ASP A 51 3.48 11.93 2.35
N LEU A 52 3.48 11.77 3.67
CA LEU A 52 3.07 10.53 4.34
C LEU A 52 1.58 10.21 4.13
N THR A 53 0.73 11.22 3.89
CA THR A 53 -0.70 11.04 3.62
C THR A 53 -0.92 10.40 2.24
N GLN A 54 0.04 10.60 1.34
CA GLN A 54 0.05 10.10 -0.04
C GLN A 54 1.33 9.31 -0.35
N TYR A 55 1.79 8.50 0.60
CA TYR A 55 2.98 7.66 0.41
C TYR A 55 2.74 6.58 -0.66
N PRO A 56 3.77 6.14 -1.40
CA PRO A 56 3.63 5.05 -2.36
C PRO A 56 3.16 3.75 -1.70
N VAL A 57 2.30 3.01 -2.39
CA VAL A 57 1.68 1.77 -1.92
C VAL A 57 2.17 0.59 -2.76
N PHE A 58 2.54 -0.50 -2.10
CA PHE A 58 2.97 -1.76 -2.69
C PHE A 58 2.14 -2.92 -2.13
N PRO A 59 1.90 -3.99 -2.90
CA PRO A 59 1.12 -5.12 -2.42
C PRO A 59 1.91 -5.94 -1.39
N TRP A 60 1.21 -6.59 -0.47
CA TRP A 60 1.67 -7.87 0.06
C TRP A 60 1.75 -8.90 -1.08
N VAL A 61 2.91 -9.55 -1.25
CA VAL A 61 3.13 -10.59 -2.27
C VAL A 61 3.20 -11.98 -1.65
N ILE A 62 3.98 -12.15 -0.58
CA ILE A 62 4.14 -13.42 0.12
C ILE A 62 3.02 -13.54 1.17
N ALA A 63 2.54 -14.77 1.35
CA ALA A 63 1.55 -15.15 2.36
C ALA A 63 2.12 -16.12 3.41
N ASP A 64 3.32 -16.68 3.18
CA ASP A 64 4.01 -17.57 4.11
C ASP A 64 5.18 -16.87 4.82
N TYR A 65 4.97 -16.58 6.10
CA TYR A 65 5.96 -15.96 6.99
C TYR A 65 6.31 -16.84 8.20
N GLU A 66 5.87 -18.11 8.20
CA GLU A 66 6.05 -19.03 9.33
C GLU A 66 6.91 -20.24 8.98
N SER A 67 6.96 -20.65 7.70
CA SER A 67 7.78 -21.79 7.28
C SER A 67 9.28 -21.54 7.44
N ASN A 68 10.03 -22.63 7.62
CA ASN A 68 11.51 -22.60 7.67
C ASN A 68 12.17 -22.35 6.31
N THR A 69 11.43 -22.55 5.21
CA THR A 69 11.92 -22.37 3.85
C THR A 69 10.86 -21.69 3.01
N LEU A 70 11.28 -20.83 2.08
CA LEU A 70 10.41 -20.18 1.11
C LEU A 70 10.72 -20.72 -0.30
N ASP A 71 9.81 -21.52 -0.87
CA ASP A 71 9.90 -21.95 -2.27
C ASP A 71 9.06 -21.04 -3.16
N LEU A 72 9.72 -20.13 -3.88
CA LEU A 72 9.07 -19.20 -4.80
C LEU A 72 8.46 -19.89 -6.05
N LYS A 73 8.61 -21.21 -6.21
CA LYS A 73 7.92 -21.98 -7.24
C LYS A 73 6.57 -22.50 -6.76
N ASP A 74 6.33 -22.54 -5.45
CA ASP A 74 5.07 -22.98 -4.88
C ASP A 74 4.05 -21.84 -4.97
N PRO A 75 2.97 -21.95 -5.76
CA PRO A 75 1.92 -20.92 -5.79
C PRO A 75 1.25 -20.70 -4.43
N GLY A 76 1.34 -21.66 -3.48
CA GLY A 76 0.77 -21.56 -2.15
C GLY A 76 1.44 -20.53 -1.24
N VAL A 77 2.67 -20.10 -1.52
CA VAL A 77 3.38 -19.07 -0.72
C VAL A 77 2.95 -17.65 -1.09
N TYR A 78 2.15 -17.48 -2.14
CA TYR A 78 1.74 -16.17 -2.66
C TYR A 78 0.34 -15.76 -2.19
N ARG A 79 0.18 -14.46 -1.95
CA ARG A 79 -1.13 -13.83 -1.77
C ARG A 79 -1.90 -13.81 -3.09
N ASP A 80 -3.22 -14.00 -3.01
CA ASP A 80 -4.12 -13.74 -4.13
C ASP A 80 -4.19 -12.24 -4.43
N LEU A 81 -3.47 -11.80 -5.48
CA LEU A 81 -3.38 -10.40 -5.90
C LEU A 81 -4.66 -9.86 -6.55
N SER A 82 -5.64 -10.73 -6.85
CA SER A 82 -6.93 -10.29 -7.39
C SER A 82 -7.89 -9.75 -6.33
N LYS A 83 -7.54 -9.90 -5.04
CA LYS A 83 -8.38 -9.53 -3.90
C LYS A 83 -7.73 -8.42 -3.06
N PRO A 84 -8.49 -7.44 -2.54
CA PRO A 84 -7.98 -6.55 -1.51
C PRO A 84 -7.67 -7.33 -0.23
N VAL A 85 -6.80 -6.78 0.63
CA VAL A 85 -6.40 -7.42 1.90
C VAL A 85 -7.62 -7.82 2.74
N GLY A 86 -8.63 -6.94 2.83
CA GLY A 86 -9.86 -7.19 3.56
C GLY A 86 -10.65 -8.43 3.10
N ALA A 87 -10.47 -8.85 1.84
CA ALA A 87 -11.16 -9.99 1.23
C ALA A 87 -10.38 -11.31 1.24
N LEU A 88 -9.15 -11.33 1.76
CA LEU A 88 -8.34 -12.56 1.82
C LEU A 88 -8.92 -13.62 2.78
N ASN A 89 -9.55 -13.17 3.87
CA ASN A 89 -10.19 -14.05 4.84
C ASN A 89 -11.70 -14.06 4.62
N ALA A 90 -12.25 -15.20 4.20
CA ALA A 90 -13.66 -15.34 3.86
C ALA A 90 -14.61 -15.05 5.03
N THR A 91 -14.27 -15.47 6.25
CA THR A 91 -15.10 -15.22 7.44
C THR A 91 -15.14 -13.73 7.76
N ARG A 92 -13.99 -13.05 7.71
CA ARG A 92 -13.90 -11.61 7.93
C ARG A 92 -14.65 -10.84 6.83
N LEU A 93 -14.51 -11.26 5.59
CA LEU A 93 -15.22 -10.67 4.45
C LEU A 93 -16.74 -10.77 4.61
N ALA A 94 -17.26 -11.92 5.05
CA ALA A 94 -18.69 -12.08 5.32
C ALA A 94 -19.19 -11.08 6.39
N ALA A 95 -18.39 -10.83 7.43
CA ALA A 95 -18.72 -9.82 8.44
C ALA A 95 -18.73 -8.39 7.87
N TYR A 96 -17.80 -8.04 6.98
CA TYR A 96 -17.83 -6.74 6.29
C TYR A 96 -19.08 -6.59 5.43
N LYS A 97 -19.48 -7.63 4.68
CA LYS A 97 -20.69 -7.63 3.84
C LYS A 97 -21.96 -7.49 4.65
N ALA A 98 -22.10 -8.22 5.76
CA ALA A 98 -23.24 -8.08 6.66
C ALA A 98 -23.36 -6.63 7.19
N ARG A 99 -22.25 -6.05 7.66
CA ARG A 99 -22.24 -4.65 8.10
C ARG A 99 -22.59 -3.68 6.96
N TYR A 100 -22.11 -3.93 5.75
CA TYR A 100 -22.38 -3.13 4.56
C TYR A 100 -23.89 -3.13 4.22
N GLU A 101 -24.56 -4.28 4.34
CA GLU A 101 -25.99 -4.40 4.07
C GLU A 101 -26.84 -3.63 5.10
N ASP A 102 -26.43 -3.65 6.38
CA ASP A 102 -27.15 -3.02 7.49
C ASP A 102 -26.91 -1.50 7.61
N MET A 103 -25.86 -0.96 6.97
CA MET A 103 -25.50 0.45 7.13
C MET A 103 -26.31 1.39 6.20
N PRO A 104 -26.59 2.62 6.65
CA PRO A 104 -27.15 3.65 5.78
C PRO A 104 -26.14 4.07 4.70
N SER A 105 -26.65 4.60 3.59
CA SER A 105 -25.79 5.18 2.55
C SER A 105 -25.16 6.51 3.03
N PRO A 106 -23.93 6.85 2.61
CA PRO A 106 -23.05 6.06 1.73
C PRO A 106 -22.41 4.85 2.42
N ARG A 107 -22.44 3.70 1.75
CA ARG A 107 -21.97 2.41 2.28
C ARG A 107 -20.51 2.14 1.96
N PHE A 108 -19.81 1.43 2.84
CA PHE A 108 -18.41 1.02 2.65
C PHE A 108 -18.11 -0.32 3.32
N LEU A 109 -17.17 -1.08 2.75
CA LEU A 109 -16.69 -2.33 3.35
C LEU A 109 -15.62 -2.05 4.39
N TYR A 110 -14.72 -1.10 4.12
CA TYR A 110 -13.55 -0.82 4.96
C TYR A 110 -13.61 0.60 5.53
N GLY A 111 -13.63 0.68 6.87
CA GLY A 111 -13.60 1.97 7.59
C GLY A 111 -12.18 2.48 7.85
N THR A 112 -11.18 1.62 7.62
CA THR A 112 -9.76 1.97 7.61
C THR A 112 -9.24 1.81 6.18
N HIS A 113 -8.17 2.55 5.86
CA HIS A 113 -7.58 2.57 4.53
C HIS A 113 -6.29 1.76 4.49
N TYR A 114 -5.88 1.24 3.32
CA TYR A 114 -4.67 0.41 3.23
C TYR A 114 -3.35 1.19 3.37
N SER A 115 -3.42 2.52 3.32
CA SER A 115 -2.26 3.44 3.41
C SER A 115 -2.66 4.69 4.17
N THR A 116 -1.99 4.95 5.29
CA THR A 116 -2.15 6.14 6.14
C THR A 116 -0.77 6.58 6.62
N PRO A 117 -0.59 7.84 7.08
CA PRO A 117 0.65 8.27 7.71
C PRO A 117 1.08 7.33 8.86
N ALA A 118 0.11 6.93 9.70
CA ALA A 118 0.34 6.02 10.80
C ALA A 118 0.86 4.66 10.35
N TYR A 119 0.38 4.12 9.21
CA TYR A 119 0.85 2.82 8.70
C TYR A 119 2.22 2.89 8.03
N VAL A 120 2.53 4.01 7.36
CA VAL A 120 3.88 4.24 6.83
C VAL A 120 4.87 4.31 7.99
N LEU A 121 4.58 5.10 9.03
CA LEU A 121 5.45 5.22 10.19
C LEU A 121 5.45 3.96 11.06
N PHE A 122 4.37 3.18 11.08
CA PHE A 122 4.38 1.85 11.70
C PHE A 122 5.52 0.99 11.15
N TYR A 123 5.68 0.95 9.81
CA TYR A 123 6.82 0.24 9.20
C TYR A 123 8.15 0.95 9.42
N LEU A 124 8.17 2.28 9.31
CA LEU A 124 9.40 3.08 9.24
C LEU A 124 9.86 3.68 10.58
N VAL A 125 9.26 3.33 11.72
CA VAL A 125 9.59 3.92 13.04
C VAL A 125 11.09 3.84 13.39
N ARG A 126 11.80 2.82 12.90
CA ARG A 126 13.23 2.62 13.13
C ARG A 126 14.13 3.50 12.24
N GLN A 127 13.62 3.95 11.10
CA GLN A 127 14.31 4.87 10.17
C GLN A 127 13.91 6.33 10.39
N ALA A 128 12.64 6.59 10.71
CA ALA A 128 12.08 7.92 10.87
C ALA A 128 11.39 8.10 12.25
N PRO A 129 12.10 7.88 13.37
CA PRO A 129 11.52 7.96 14.71
C PRO A 129 10.97 9.34 15.03
N ASP A 130 11.62 10.40 14.55
CA ASP A 130 11.17 11.77 14.79
C ASP A 130 9.78 12.02 14.19
N LEU A 131 9.52 11.52 12.98
CA LEU A 131 8.20 11.65 12.36
C LEU A 131 7.13 10.91 13.16
N MET A 132 7.45 9.72 13.69
CA MET A 132 6.53 8.97 14.56
C MET A 132 6.21 9.74 15.83
N LEU A 133 7.24 10.32 16.48
CA LEU A 133 7.04 11.13 17.68
C LEU A 133 6.19 12.37 17.39
N HIS A 134 6.37 13.03 16.25
CA HIS A 134 5.51 14.15 15.86
C HIS A 134 4.05 13.71 15.68
N LEU A 135 3.82 12.59 15.00
CA LEU A 135 2.47 12.05 14.78
C LEU A 135 1.78 11.65 16.09
N GLN A 136 2.53 11.10 17.05
CA GLN A 136 2.03 10.52 18.29
C GLN A 136 2.26 11.43 19.52
N CYS A 137 2.25 12.75 19.34
CA CYS A 137 2.33 13.74 20.41
C CYS A 137 3.51 13.53 21.39
N GLY A 138 4.68 13.19 20.84
CA GLY A 138 5.94 13.04 21.56
C GLY A 138 6.18 11.68 22.20
N LYS A 139 5.40 10.65 21.86
CA LYS A 139 5.58 9.27 22.35
C LYS A 139 5.55 8.26 21.22
N PHE A 140 6.19 7.11 21.39
CA PHE A 140 5.96 5.98 20.49
C PHE A 140 4.61 5.32 20.77
N ASP A 141 4.10 4.59 19.78
CA ASP A 141 2.87 3.80 19.94
C ASP A 141 3.07 2.69 21.00
N GLY A 142 1.96 2.12 21.49
CA GLY A 142 2.01 1.02 22.44
C GLY A 142 2.74 -0.19 21.86
N ALA A 143 3.59 -0.84 22.67
CA ALA A 143 4.46 -1.94 22.22
C ALA A 143 3.71 -3.09 21.52
N ASP A 144 2.51 -3.46 21.98
CA ASP A 144 1.69 -4.49 21.35
C ASP A 144 1.12 -4.09 19.98
N ARG A 145 1.09 -2.79 19.66
CA ARG A 145 0.70 -2.23 18.36
C ARG A 145 1.88 -1.85 17.47
N ALA A 146 3.09 -1.87 17.99
CA ALA A 146 4.29 -1.54 17.23
C ALA A 146 4.57 -2.60 16.14
N PHE A 147 5.30 -2.21 15.10
CA PHE A 147 5.80 -3.18 14.11
C PHE A 147 6.97 -3.97 14.71
N PHE A 148 6.66 -5.09 15.34
CA PHE A 148 7.67 -5.95 15.99
C PHE A 148 8.01 -7.20 15.17
N GLY A 149 7.20 -7.61 14.19
CA GLY A 149 7.47 -8.81 13.39
C GLY A 149 6.65 -8.90 12.11
N VAL A 150 7.24 -9.45 11.05
CA VAL A 150 6.60 -9.56 9.73
C VAL A 150 5.45 -10.56 9.77
N ALA A 151 5.65 -11.74 10.35
CA ALA A 151 4.60 -12.75 10.48
C ALA A 151 3.40 -12.24 11.29
N SER A 152 3.64 -11.51 12.38
CA SER A 152 2.58 -10.89 13.18
C SER A 152 1.85 -9.79 12.42
N ALA A 153 2.57 -8.96 11.65
CA ALA A 153 1.96 -7.96 10.79
C ALA A 153 1.06 -8.59 9.73
N TRP A 154 1.51 -9.67 9.08
CA TRP A 154 0.71 -10.44 8.12
C TRP A 154 -0.54 -11.08 8.76
N ALA A 155 -0.37 -11.71 9.92
CA ALA A 155 -1.48 -12.29 10.67
C ALA A 155 -2.54 -11.23 11.06
N SER A 156 -2.09 -10.03 11.47
CA SER A 156 -2.98 -8.90 11.76
C SER A 156 -3.79 -8.50 10.53
N VAL A 157 -3.14 -8.26 9.38
CA VAL A 157 -3.87 -7.87 8.16
C VAL A 157 -4.81 -8.95 7.65
N CYS A 158 -4.64 -10.21 8.05
CA CYS A 158 -5.51 -11.33 7.69
C CYS A 158 -6.69 -11.55 8.65
N SER A 159 -6.64 -11.02 9.88
CA SER A 159 -7.59 -11.38 10.94
C SER A 159 -8.24 -10.18 11.64
N ASN A 160 -7.54 -9.06 11.78
CA ASN A 160 -8.05 -7.88 12.46
C ASN A 160 -9.01 -7.10 11.54
N ALA A 161 -10.22 -6.82 12.01
CA ALA A 161 -11.26 -6.13 11.24
C ALA A 161 -10.92 -4.65 10.93
N ALA A 162 -10.01 -4.05 11.70
CA ALA A 162 -9.56 -2.67 11.49
C ALA A 162 -8.22 -2.60 10.73
N ASP A 163 -7.63 -3.73 10.34
CA ASP A 163 -6.32 -3.77 9.68
C ASP A 163 -6.43 -4.35 8.27
N VAL A 164 -6.36 -3.45 7.29
CA VAL A 164 -6.37 -3.76 5.86
C VAL A 164 -5.16 -3.17 5.14
N LYS A 165 -4.09 -2.87 5.89
CA LYS A 165 -2.91 -2.18 5.37
C LYS A 165 -2.16 -3.00 4.31
N GLU A 166 -1.76 -2.32 3.24
CA GLU A 166 -0.81 -2.84 2.26
C GLU A 166 0.63 -2.51 2.70
N LEU A 167 1.60 -2.81 1.85
CA LEU A 167 3.03 -2.55 2.11
C LEU A 167 3.47 -1.19 1.54
N VAL A 168 4.69 -0.80 1.91
CA VAL A 168 5.43 0.33 1.37
C VAL A 168 6.60 -0.17 0.49
N PRO A 169 7.16 0.64 -0.43
CA PRO A 169 8.20 0.21 -1.36
C PRO A 169 9.47 -0.34 -0.69
N GLU A 170 9.76 0.07 0.54
CA GLU A 170 10.95 -0.33 1.30
C GLU A 170 11.06 -1.85 1.46
N PHE A 171 9.93 -2.57 1.50
CA PHE A 171 9.89 -4.04 1.54
C PHE A 171 10.44 -4.72 0.26
N TYR A 172 10.63 -3.95 -0.81
CA TYR A 172 11.18 -4.41 -2.09
C TYR A 172 12.39 -3.57 -2.55
N GLY A 173 12.87 -2.70 -1.65
CA GLY A 173 14.03 -1.84 -1.85
C GLY A 173 15.34 -2.53 -1.46
N ALA A 174 16.42 -1.74 -1.45
CA ALA A 174 17.76 -2.21 -1.11
C ALA A 174 18.22 -1.81 0.31
N ASP A 175 17.44 -0.98 1.03
CA ASP A 175 17.79 -0.52 2.37
C ASP A 175 16.92 -1.21 3.42
N SER A 176 17.50 -2.20 4.11
CA SER A 176 16.87 -2.96 5.18
C SER A 176 16.91 -2.26 6.55
N SER A 177 17.42 -1.03 6.63
CA SER A 177 17.61 -0.36 7.94
C SER A 177 16.31 -0.10 8.70
N PHE A 178 15.13 -0.06 8.05
CA PHE A 178 13.84 0.03 8.74
C PHE A 178 13.48 -1.21 9.56
N LEU A 179 14.17 -2.33 9.34
CA LEU A 179 13.99 -3.58 10.08
C LEU A 179 14.90 -3.68 11.32
N VAL A 180 15.88 -2.79 11.45
CA VAL A 180 16.92 -2.85 12.49
C VAL A 180 16.87 -1.61 13.37
N ASN A 181 16.78 -1.79 14.69
CA ASN A 181 16.77 -0.71 15.67
C ASN A 181 18.19 -0.19 15.95
N ARG A 182 18.83 0.39 14.93
CA ARG A 182 20.23 0.87 15.00
C ARG A 182 20.43 1.99 16.02
N LEU A 183 19.38 2.75 16.32
CA LEU A 183 19.41 3.88 17.25
C LEU A 183 19.14 3.46 18.71
N GLY A 184 18.84 2.17 18.96
CA GLY A 184 18.50 1.70 20.31
C GLY A 184 17.24 2.39 20.86
N LEU A 185 16.26 2.65 20.01
CA LEU A 185 14.98 3.26 20.38
C LEU A 185 14.26 2.44 21.46
N ASP A 186 13.71 3.10 22.47
CA ASP A 186 12.81 2.48 23.43
C ASP A 186 11.40 2.39 22.84
N LEU A 187 11.11 1.27 22.18
CA LEU A 187 9.80 0.96 21.59
C LEU A 187 8.87 0.22 22.58
N GLY A 188 9.27 0.16 23.86
CA GLY A 188 8.51 -0.46 24.93
C GLY A 188 8.60 -1.98 25.00
N THR A 189 7.82 -2.55 25.91
CA THR A 189 7.74 -3.99 26.19
C THR A 189 6.31 -4.46 25.98
N ARG A 190 6.13 -5.53 25.19
CA ARG A 190 4.82 -6.11 24.91
C ARG A 190 4.21 -6.74 26.16
N SER A 191 2.91 -6.98 26.12
CA SER A 191 2.19 -7.66 27.21
C SER A 191 2.76 -9.04 27.59
N GLY A 192 3.43 -9.74 26.66
CA GLY A 192 4.15 -11.00 26.88
C GLY A 192 5.53 -10.87 27.54
N GLY A 193 6.01 -9.65 27.79
CA GLY A 193 7.30 -9.36 28.39
C GLY A 193 8.46 -9.20 27.40
N GLU A 194 8.22 -9.37 26.09
CA GLU A 194 9.24 -9.18 25.07
C GLU A 194 9.43 -7.69 24.74
N VAL A 195 10.68 -7.23 24.79
CA VAL A 195 11.06 -5.88 24.40
C VAL A 195 11.00 -5.73 22.89
N VAL A 196 10.44 -4.62 22.40
CA VAL A 196 10.39 -4.32 20.97
C VAL A 196 11.74 -3.73 20.54
N GLY A 197 12.50 -4.50 19.75
CA GLY A 197 13.83 -4.15 19.24
C GLY A 197 13.85 -4.19 17.71
N ASP A 198 14.76 -4.98 17.15
CA ASP A 198 14.75 -5.33 15.72
C ASP A 198 13.44 -6.04 15.34
N VAL A 199 13.06 -5.93 14.07
CA VAL A 199 11.86 -6.62 13.55
C VAL A 199 12.15 -8.12 13.49
N LEU A 200 11.23 -8.92 14.05
CA LEU A 200 11.26 -10.38 13.92
C LEU A 200 10.98 -10.77 12.46
N LEU A 201 11.99 -11.38 11.85
CA LEU A 201 11.92 -11.86 10.47
C LEU A 201 11.39 -13.30 10.41
N PRO A 202 10.82 -13.71 9.27
CA PRO A 202 10.42 -15.09 9.04
C PRO A 202 11.61 -16.06 9.16
N PRO A 203 11.39 -17.33 9.57
CA PRO A 203 12.48 -18.29 9.74
C PRO A 203 13.28 -18.58 8.46
N TRP A 204 12.67 -18.39 7.29
CA TRP A 204 13.32 -18.57 5.99
C TRP A 204 14.28 -17.43 5.60
N ALA A 205 14.35 -16.34 6.36
CA ALA A 205 15.22 -15.21 6.09
C ALA A 205 16.51 -15.25 6.94
N ASP A 206 17.66 -15.21 6.27
CA ASP A 206 18.99 -15.11 6.90
C ASP A 206 19.36 -13.63 7.10
N GLY A 207 18.52 -12.94 7.86
CA GLY A 207 18.68 -11.52 8.17
C GLY A 207 17.93 -10.55 7.23
N PRO A 208 18.02 -9.23 7.51
CA PRO A 208 17.19 -8.22 6.87
C PRO A 208 17.42 -8.06 5.37
N ASP A 209 18.67 -8.16 4.91
CA ASP A 209 19.01 -8.00 3.49
C ASP A 209 18.51 -9.20 2.65
N ASP A 210 18.74 -10.42 3.13
CA ASP A 210 18.23 -11.64 2.49
C ASP A 210 16.69 -11.68 2.47
N PHE A 211 16.03 -11.16 3.52
CA PHE A 211 14.59 -10.97 3.52
C PHE A 211 14.10 -10.07 2.38
N LEU A 212 14.70 -8.89 2.21
CA LEU A 212 14.34 -7.97 1.12
C LEU A 212 14.66 -8.56 -0.26
N ASP A 213 15.80 -9.23 -0.40
CA ASP A 213 16.19 -9.89 -1.65
C ASP A 213 15.16 -10.94 -2.07
N LYS A 214 14.68 -11.76 -1.12
CA LYS A 214 13.64 -12.78 -1.38
C LYS A 214 12.29 -12.13 -1.71
N LEU A 215 11.90 -11.06 -1.03
CA LEU A 215 10.70 -10.31 -1.39
C LEU A 215 10.79 -9.69 -2.78
N ARG A 216 11.95 -9.12 -3.15
CA ARG A 216 12.17 -8.57 -4.49
C ARG A 216 12.14 -9.66 -5.54
N GLN A 217 12.78 -10.81 -5.32
CA GLN A 217 12.69 -11.96 -6.20
C GLN A 217 11.25 -12.45 -6.39
N ALA A 218 10.46 -12.48 -5.32
CA ALA A 218 9.05 -12.84 -5.38
C ALA A 218 8.24 -11.85 -6.25
N LEU A 219 8.42 -10.54 -6.04
CA LEU A 219 7.74 -9.48 -6.80
C LEU A 219 8.07 -9.51 -8.30
N GLU A 220 9.34 -9.77 -8.65
CA GLU A 220 9.79 -9.83 -10.04
C GLU A 220 9.52 -11.17 -10.72
N GLY A 221 9.19 -12.21 -9.93
CA GLY A 221 8.96 -13.56 -10.41
C GLY A 221 7.78 -13.68 -11.39
N GLU A 222 7.77 -14.77 -12.16
CA GLU A 222 6.75 -15.04 -13.18
C GLU A 222 5.33 -15.10 -12.60
N HIS A 223 5.17 -15.69 -11.41
CA HIS A 223 3.88 -15.79 -10.72
C HIS A 223 3.24 -14.41 -10.51
N VAL A 224 4.00 -13.48 -9.92
CA VAL A 224 3.52 -12.12 -9.65
C VAL A 224 3.39 -11.32 -10.93
N SER A 225 4.37 -11.39 -11.83
CA SER A 225 4.31 -10.72 -13.13
C SER A 225 3.05 -11.08 -13.93
N GLY A 226 2.61 -12.35 -13.85
CA GLY A 226 1.39 -12.83 -14.49
C GLY A 226 0.09 -12.35 -13.84
N GLN A 227 0.11 -11.88 -12.59
CA GLN A 227 -1.10 -11.57 -11.80
C GLN A 227 -1.20 -10.14 -11.28
N ILE A 228 -0.09 -9.40 -11.19
CA ILE A 228 -0.03 -8.08 -10.55
C ILE A 228 -0.94 -7.03 -11.21
N HIS A 229 -1.28 -7.20 -12.49
CA HIS A 229 -2.28 -6.37 -13.18
C HIS A 229 -3.65 -6.36 -12.48
N ALA A 230 -4.04 -7.46 -11.83
CA ALA A 230 -5.29 -7.53 -11.07
C ALA A 230 -5.24 -6.71 -9.78
N TRP A 231 -4.07 -6.64 -9.12
CA TRP A 231 -3.87 -5.74 -7.96
C TRP A 231 -3.85 -4.28 -8.39
N ILE A 232 -3.23 -3.99 -9.54
CA ILE A 232 -3.24 -2.65 -10.14
C ILE A 232 -4.68 -2.21 -10.43
N ASP A 233 -5.56 -3.10 -10.88
CA ASP A 233 -6.98 -2.79 -11.08
C ASP A 233 -7.69 -2.36 -9.79
N LEU A 234 -7.33 -2.94 -8.64
CA LEU A 234 -7.90 -2.58 -7.34
C LEU A 234 -7.42 -1.20 -6.86
N VAL A 235 -6.13 -0.91 -7.01
CA VAL A 235 -5.50 0.28 -6.40
C VAL A 235 -5.51 1.49 -7.33
N PHE A 236 -5.30 1.31 -8.63
CA PHE A 236 -5.17 2.39 -9.61
C PHE A 236 -6.14 2.27 -10.79
N GLY A 237 -6.80 1.13 -10.97
CA GLY A 237 -7.55 0.82 -12.19
C GLY A 237 -9.06 0.75 -12.00
N CYS A 238 -9.71 -0.06 -12.83
CA CYS A 238 -11.16 -0.03 -13.01
C CYS A 238 -11.95 -0.57 -11.81
N LYS A 239 -11.30 -1.25 -10.86
CA LYS A 239 -11.93 -1.82 -9.64
C LYS A 239 -11.72 -0.94 -8.40
N GLN A 240 -11.23 0.29 -8.56
CA GLN A 240 -11.05 1.23 -7.44
C GLN A 240 -12.40 1.81 -6.97
N ARG A 241 -13.35 2.05 -7.90
CA ARG A 241 -14.62 2.74 -7.62
C ARG A 241 -15.80 2.09 -8.36
N GLY A 242 -17.02 2.49 -7.97
CA GLY A 242 -18.26 2.09 -8.64
C GLY A 242 -18.61 0.61 -8.45
N GLU A 243 -19.42 0.08 -9.37
CA GLU A 243 -19.91 -1.32 -9.29
C GLU A 243 -18.76 -2.33 -9.33
N ALA A 244 -17.74 -2.09 -10.15
CA ALA A 244 -16.57 -2.96 -10.25
C ALA A 244 -15.80 -3.05 -8.91
N ALA A 245 -15.79 -1.99 -8.10
CA ALA A 245 -15.23 -2.04 -6.76
C ALA A 245 -16.11 -2.86 -5.80
N LEU A 246 -17.43 -2.75 -5.91
CA LEU A 246 -18.35 -3.55 -5.10
C LEU A 246 -18.23 -5.04 -5.41
N GLU A 247 -18.19 -5.41 -6.70
CA GLU A 247 -17.97 -6.79 -7.16
C GLU A 247 -16.61 -7.35 -6.71
N ALA A 248 -15.60 -6.50 -6.62
CA ALA A 248 -14.25 -6.86 -6.18
C ALA A 248 -14.03 -6.74 -4.67
N ASP A 249 -15.08 -6.44 -3.89
CA ASP A 249 -15.03 -6.21 -2.45
C ASP A 249 -14.07 -5.08 -2.03
N ASN A 250 -13.91 -4.05 -2.84
CA ASN A 250 -12.86 -3.02 -2.74
C ASN A 250 -13.40 -1.61 -2.41
N VAL A 251 -14.39 -1.51 -1.52
CA VAL A 251 -15.07 -0.24 -1.20
C VAL A 251 -14.60 0.32 0.14
N PHE A 252 -13.91 1.45 0.11
CA PHE A 252 -13.39 2.17 1.28
C PHE A 252 -14.32 3.27 1.75
N TYR A 253 -14.01 3.86 2.90
CA TYR A 253 -14.74 4.98 3.45
C TYR A 253 -14.85 6.13 2.43
N PRO A 254 -16.04 6.76 2.24
CA PRO A 254 -16.27 7.69 1.13
C PRO A 254 -15.29 8.86 1.03
N LEU A 255 -14.88 9.43 2.18
CA LEU A 255 -13.97 10.58 2.20
C LEU A 255 -12.53 10.25 1.77
N THR A 256 -12.20 8.97 1.60
CA THR A 256 -10.88 8.56 1.09
C THR A 256 -10.74 8.82 -0.41
N TYR A 257 -11.83 8.99 -1.17
CA TYR A 257 -11.79 9.13 -2.62
C TYR A 257 -11.61 10.59 -3.05
N GLU A 258 -10.74 10.83 -4.03
CA GLU A 258 -10.61 12.13 -4.70
C GLU A 258 -11.98 12.66 -5.16
N GLY A 259 -12.26 13.93 -4.83
CA GLY A 259 -13.51 14.61 -5.16
C GLY A 259 -14.68 14.30 -4.21
N ALA A 260 -14.47 13.56 -3.12
CA ALA A 260 -15.54 13.23 -2.17
C ALA A 260 -16.03 14.41 -1.32
N VAL A 261 -15.20 15.44 -1.15
CA VAL A 261 -15.55 16.67 -0.43
C VAL A 261 -15.69 17.81 -1.43
N ASP A 262 -16.86 18.47 -1.40
CA ASP A 262 -17.09 19.72 -2.11
C ASP A 262 -16.62 20.89 -1.23
N TRP A 263 -15.34 21.21 -1.29
CA TRP A 263 -14.72 22.26 -0.48
C TRP A 263 -15.30 23.65 -0.72
N GLU A 264 -15.90 23.91 -1.89
CA GLU A 264 -16.55 25.20 -2.17
C GLU A 264 -17.88 25.35 -1.43
N ALA A 265 -18.55 24.23 -1.12
CA ALA A 265 -19.79 24.20 -0.36
C ALA A 265 -19.57 24.23 1.17
N VAL A 266 -18.35 23.91 1.65
CA VAL A 266 -18.03 23.93 3.08
C VAL A 266 -17.76 25.36 3.53
N THR A 267 -18.76 25.99 4.15
CA THR A 267 -18.66 27.39 4.62
C THR A 267 -18.26 27.53 6.08
N ASP A 268 -18.44 26.48 6.90
CA ASP A 268 -18.07 26.50 8.31
C ASP A 268 -16.59 26.11 8.49
N PRO A 269 -15.73 27.00 9.05
CA PRO A 269 -14.33 26.68 9.29
C PRO A 269 -14.10 25.45 10.17
N MET A 270 -15.00 25.17 11.12
CA MET A 270 -14.84 24.03 12.02
C MET A 270 -15.14 22.70 11.30
N GLU A 271 -16.14 22.70 10.41
CA GLU A 271 -16.42 21.58 9.53
C GLU A 271 -15.28 21.35 8.53
N ALA A 272 -14.75 22.43 7.93
CA ALA A 272 -13.61 22.34 7.02
C ALA A 272 -12.39 21.70 7.71
N GLN A 273 -12.06 22.17 8.92
CA GLN A 273 -10.95 21.60 9.69
C GLN A 273 -11.16 20.11 10.00
N ALA A 274 -12.36 19.72 10.44
CA ALA A 274 -12.66 18.32 10.75
C ALA A 274 -12.57 17.42 9.51
N LEU A 275 -13.01 17.90 8.35
CA LEU A 275 -12.88 17.18 7.07
C LEU A 275 -11.42 17.07 6.62
N GLU A 276 -10.63 18.13 6.76
CA GLU A 276 -9.19 18.11 6.46
C GLU A 276 -8.46 17.08 7.33
N GLU A 277 -8.69 17.10 8.65
CA GLU A 277 -8.11 16.13 9.58
C GLU A 277 -8.52 14.69 9.21
N GLN A 278 -9.80 14.47 8.87
CA GLN A 278 -10.29 13.16 8.45
C GLN A 278 -9.59 12.64 7.18
N VAL A 279 -9.37 13.51 6.19
CA VAL A 279 -8.70 13.17 4.92
C VAL A 279 -7.20 12.95 5.11
N GLN A 280 -6.55 13.72 5.98
CA GLN A 280 -5.10 13.62 6.22
C GLN A 280 -4.75 12.38 7.05
N GLU A 281 -5.56 12.02 8.06
CA GLU A 281 -5.23 10.97 9.02
C GLU A 281 -5.75 9.58 8.62
N PHE A 282 -6.92 9.49 7.97
CA PHE A 282 -7.60 8.21 7.74
C PHE A 282 -7.44 7.65 6.32
N GLY A 283 -6.49 8.21 5.58
CA GLY A 283 -6.02 7.69 4.30
C GLY A 283 -6.76 8.24 3.10
N GLN A 284 -6.05 8.28 1.98
CA GLN A 284 -6.54 8.78 0.71
C GLN A 284 -6.32 7.69 -0.34
N CYS A 285 -7.31 7.37 -1.16
CA CYS A 285 -7.14 6.50 -2.32
C CYS A 285 -6.27 7.22 -3.37
N PRO A 286 -5.34 6.54 -4.07
CA PRO A 286 -4.60 7.16 -5.16
C PRO A 286 -5.56 7.63 -6.25
N ARG A 287 -5.15 8.60 -7.07
CA ARG A 287 -5.93 8.95 -8.26
C ARG A 287 -6.10 7.73 -9.17
N GLN A 288 -7.32 7.49 -9.63
CA GLN A 288 -7.61 6.44 -10.61
C GLN A 288 -6.91 6.77 -11.95
N LEU A 289 -6.12 5.84 -12.45
CA LEU A 289 -5.33 5.98 -13.68
C LEU A 289 -5.99 5.33 -14.89
N PHE A 290 -6.77 4.27 -14.66
CA PHE A 290 -7.34 3.45 -15.74
C PHE A 290 -8.81 3.11 -15.45
N ASP A 291 -9.65 3.26 -16.47
CA ASP A 291 -11.08 2.88 -16.43
C ASP A 291 -11.33 1.48 -17.00
N ALA A 292 -10.35 0.91 -17.73
CA ALA A 292 -10.42 -0.42 -18.31
C ALA A 292 -9.49 -1.39 -17.54
N PRO A 293 -9.75 -2.72 -17.60
CA PRO A 293 -8.88 -3.71 -16.99
C PRO A 293 -7.43 -3.55 -17.44
N HIS A 294 -6.51 -3.57 -16.46
CA HIS A 294 -5.10 -3.40 -16.72
C HIS A 294 -4.57 -4.61 -17.50
N PRO A 295 -3.86 -4.40 -18.63
CA PRO A 295 -3.37 -5.52 -19.41
C PRO A 295 -2.29 -6.30 -18.65
N PRO A 296 -2.27 -7.65 -18.75
CA PRO A 296 -1.25 -8.46 -18.09
C PRO A 296 0.14 -8.21 -18.68
N ARG A 297 1.19 -8.56 -17.92
CA ARG A 297 2.53 -8.69 -18.47
C ARG A 297 2.53 -9.86 -19.45
N ARG A 298 3.15 -9.68 -20.62
CA ARG A 298 3.28 -10.80 -21.57
C ARG A 298 4.23 -11.83 -20.95
N PRO A 299 3.93 -13.14 -21.05
CA PRO A 299 4.87 -14.17 -20.66
C PRO A 299 6.13 -14.15 -21.53
#